data_AF-K8ETP3-F1
#
_entry.id   AF-K8ETP3-F1
#
_cell.length_a   1.000
_cell.length_b   1.000
_cell.length_c   1.000
_cell.angle_alpha   90.00
_cell.angle_beta   90.00
_cell.angle_gamma   90.00
#
_symmetry.space_group_name_H-M   'P 1'
#
loop_
_entity.id
_entity.type
_entity.pdbx_description
1 polymer ?
#
loop_
_entity_poly.entity_id
_entity_poly.type
_entity_poly.pdbx_seq_one_letter_code
_entity_poly.pdbx_strand_id
1 'polypeptide(L)'
;MAPPPKNNTSKRSAQNHDARPGSPQPLVSPNSLSLSASKKHKRNNSAVAMMENVKPSISPESMMMLMDDGDEERGQNLEDDENDASRNETFDAVVKVYAVHTEPNYSLPWQRKRQMPSTSTGFVVEGKRILTNAHSVEHSTQVKLKKRGSDKKFIAKVLAIGTECDLALLSVEDEKFFENITPLKLGALPKLQDSVTVVGYPIGGVAISVTSGVVSRVEVTQYAHGATELLSLQIDAAINSGNSGGPAFNSKGMVCGVAFQSLKHDDAENIGYVIPTPVITHFVRDYELNKRYTGFPALGCDFQKLENADLKRSKKVPEGESGVLLRKLEPISNSAKSGLKTGDVLQNFDGVAVASDGTVPFRAGERISFSHLVSKKFVGENAEIEILRDGKPMKFSVPMENKKRLVPVHMEGKTPEYFIIAGLVFTTVSCPYLKSEFGKDWEYDAPVQLLSRMYLKDMTEPDQELVICSQVLAHEINIGYEDFSNLAVEKFNGKPIKNLKQLVDLVESCSEEYLTFELDMKTLVVLDNEKAKQSTREILDVHAIPSDKSKNLFS
;
A
#
# COMPACT_ATOMS: atom_id res chain seq x y z
N MET A 1 -12.31 -1.27 66.71
CA MET A 1 -11.99 -0.12 67.57
C MET A 1 -12.01 1.13 66.70
N ALA A 2 -13.01 1.97 66.92
CA ALA A 2 -13.17 3.35 66.41
C ALA A 2 -12.23 4.31 67.18
N PRO A 3 -12.09 5.63 66.88
CA PRO A 3 -12.99 6.51 66.11
C PRO A 3 -12.32 7.61 65.21
N PRO A 4 -13.11 8.40 64.46
CA PRO A 4 -12.69 9.65 63.76
C PRO A 4 -12.87 10.89 64.68
N PRO A 5 -12.43 12.13 64.34
CA PRO A 5 -13.37 13.08 63.66
C PRO A 5 -12.80 14.38 62.99
N LYS A 6 -13.72 15.06 62.26
CA LYS A 6 -14.11 16.51 62.30
C LYS A 6 -13.63 17.57 61.28
N ASN A 7 -14.67 18.18 60.69
CA ASN A 7 -14.85 19.46 59.99
C ASN A 7 -14.40 20.73 60.74
N ASN A 8 -14.12 21.80 59.98
CA ASN A 8 -14.59 23.19 60.19
C ASN A 8 -14.32 24.01 58.90
N THR A 9 -15.28 24.51 58.13
CA THR A 9 -16.17 25.69 58.28
C THR A 9 -15.49 27.05 58.52
N SER A 10 -15.71 28.01 57.59
CA SER A 10 -16.28 29.38 57.76
C SER A 10 -15.93 30.19 56.49
N LYS A 11 -16.82 30.75 55.67
CA LYS A 11 -17.92 31.75 55.79
C LYS A 11 -17.48 33.18 55.38
N ARG A 12 -18.38 33.81 54.61
CA ARG A 12 -18.63 35.26 54.36
C ARG A 12 -17.75 36.00 53.33
N SER A 13 -18.23 36.96 52.53
CA SER A 13 -19.55 37.33 51.95
C SER A 13 -19.39 38.70 51.25
N ALA A 14 -20.17 38.93 50.19
CA ALA A 14 -20.74 40.22 49.73
C ALA A 14 -19.78 41.26 49.07
N GLN A 15 -20.11 42.10 48.08
CA GLN A 15 -21.34 42.67 47.45
C GLN A 15 -20.96 43.12 46.00
N ASN A 16 -21.75 42.85 44.95
CA ASN A 16 -22.78 43.69 44.28
C ASN A 16 -22.40 45.11 43.77
N HIS A 17 -22.47 45.31 42.44
CA HIS A 17 -23.29 46.30 41.68
C HIS A 17 -22.93 46.23 40.17
N ASP A 18 -23.83 45.77 39.29
CA ASP A 18 -24.86 46.51 38.50
C ASP A 18 -24.34 47.32 37.30
N ALA A 19 -24.71 46.88 36.09
CA ALA A 19 -25.49 47.62 35.07
C ALA A 19 -25.22 47.14 33.61
N ARG A 20 -26.27 46.66 32.93
CA ARG A 20 -26.44 46.57 31.44
C ARG A 20 -27.27 47.81 30.98
N PRO A 21 -27.69 48.02 29.70
CA PRO A 21 -27.43 47.30 28.42
C PRO A 21 -27.10 48.22 27.21
N GLY A 22 -26.79 47.64 26.04
CA GLY A 22 -26.86 48.35 24.76
C GLY A 22 -26.51 47.49 23.53
N SER A 23 -27.46 47.35 22.61
CA SER A 23 -27.33 46.92 21.19
C SER A 23 -28.19 47.91 20.36
N PRO A 24 -28.04 48.13 19.02
CA PRO A 24 -27.69 47.16 17.96
C PRO A 24 -26.89 47.63 16.69
N GLN A 25 -26.28 46.65 15.99
CA GLN A 25 -26.01 46.51 14.51
C GLN A 25 -25.20 47.58 13.71
N PRO A 26 -24.87 47.35 12.41
CA PRO A 26 -24.12 46.24 11.75
C PRO A 26 -22.96 46.80 10.87
N LEU A 27 -22.01 45.99 10.35
CA LEU A 27 -21.20 46.37 9.17
C LEU A 27 -20.44 45.19 8.52
N VAL A 28 -20.96 44.77 7.37
CA VAL A 28 -20.34 44.62 6.02
C VAL A 28 -18.95 43.95 5.89
N SER A 29 -18.91 42.95 5.01
CA SER A 29 -17.75 42.26 4.42
C SER A 29 -16.86 43.16 3.55
N PRO A 30 -15.62 42.73 3.28
CA PRO A 30 -15.30 42.58 1.85
C PRO A 30 -14.47 41.32 1.51
N ASN A 31 -14.75 40.82 0.32
CA ASN A 31 -13.90 39.94 -0.50
C ASN A 31 -12.44 40.43 -0.55
N SER A 32 -11.49 39.50 -0.55
CA SER A 32 -10.36 39.57 -1.47
C SER A 32 -9.73 38.20 -1.72
N LEU A 33 -9.80 37.76 -2.98
CA LEU A 33 -8.89 36.81 -3.60
C LEU A 33 -7.43 37.15 -3.29
N SER A 34 -6.58 36.15 -3.07
CA SER A 34 -5.16 36.27 -3.40
C SER A 34 -4.64 34.98 -4.02
N LEU A 35 -4.28 35.10 -5.30
CA LEU A 35 -3.47 34.15 -6.05
C LEU A 35 -2.04 34.16 -5.49
N SER A 36 -1.48 32.98 -5.23
CA SER A 36 -0.04 32.80 -5.02
C SER A 36 0.68 32.70 -6.38
N ALA A 37 1.22 33.83 -6.83
CA ALA A 37 2.10 33.90 -8.00
C ALA A 37 3.53 33.47 -7.65
N SER A 38 4.08 32.58 -8.48
CA SER A 38 5.44 32.05 -8.43
C SER A 38 6.53 33.13 -8.58
N LYS A 39 7.54 33.10 -7.71
CA LYS A 39 8.77 33.88 -7.85
C LYS A 39 9.67 33.25 -8.93
N LYS A 40 9.76 33.87 -10.11
CA LYS A 40 10.86 33.69 -11.07
C LYS A 40 11.99 34.67 -10.74
N HIS A 41 13.21 34.17 -10.58
CA HIS A 41 14.43 34.99 -10.56
C HIS A 41 14.80 35.42 -11.99
N LYS A 42 14.84 36.74 -12.21
CA LYS A 42 15.51 37.40 -13.34
C LYS A 42 16.88 37.87 -12.86
N ARG A 43 17.95 37.53 -13.59
CA ARG A 43 19.19 38.33 -13.64
C ARG A 43 19.39 38.79 -15.08
N ASN A 44 19.63 40.10 -15.21
CA ASN A 44 19.72 40.84 -16.46
C ASN A 44 21.12 40.81 -17.09
N ASN A 45 21.10 41.04 -18.40
CA ASN A 45 22.19 41.25 -19.35
C ASN A 45 23.12 42.44 -19.07
N SER A 46 24.38 42.31 -19.49
CA SER A 46 25.12 43.20 -20.42
C SER A 46 26.49 42.55 -20.69
N ALA A 47 27.03 42.41 -21.90
CA ALA A 47 27.31 43.49 -22.85
C ALA A 47 27.50 42.95 -24.29
N VAL A 48 27.29 43.85 -25.25
CA VAL A 48 27.47 43.66 -26.69
C VAL A 48 28.80 44.29 -27.14
N ALA A 49 29.37 43.71 -28.20
CA ALA A 49 30.43 44.18 -29.11
C ALA A 49 31.89 43.95 -28.70
N MET A 50 32.57 43.02 -29.41
CA MET A 50 33.62 43.33 -30.38
C MET A 50 33.85 42.10 -31.30
N MET A 51 33.66 42.30 -32.61
CA MET A 51 34.14 41.40 -33.67
C MET A 51 35.51 41.91 -34.10
N GLU A 52 36.53 41.04 -34.08
CA GLU A 52 37.70 41.19 -34.94
C GLU A 52 38.34 39.83 -35.25
N ASN A 53 38.92 39.77 -36.44
CA ASN A 53 39.31 38.60 -37.23
C ASN A 53 40.44 37.75 -36.62
N VAL A 54 40.30 36.42 -36.60
CA VAL A 54 41.42 35.47 -36.83
C VAL A 54 40.88 34.18 -37.46
N LYS A 55 41.35 33.84 -38.68
CA LYS A 55 41.26 32.50 -39.28
C LYS A 55 42.44 31.65 -38.80
N PRO A 56 42.30 30.31 -38.71
CA PRO A 56 43.40 29.43 -39.03
C PRO A 56 43.08 28.58 -40.26
N SER A 57 43.97 28.66 -41.23
CA SER A 57 44.15 27.78 -42.37
C SER A 57 44.66 26.41 -41.92
N ILE A 58 44.00 25.34 -42.33
CA ILE A 58 44.56 23.98 -42.32
C ILE A 58 44.68 23.56 -43.80
N SER A 59 45.89 23.18 -44.21
CA SER A 59 46.21 22.78 -45.59
C SER A 59 45.80 21.32 -45.88
N PRO A 60 45.61 20.95 -47.16
CA PRO A 60 45.11 19.61 -47.55
C PRO A 60 46.10 18.45 -47.40
N GLU A 61 47.25 18.63 -46.75
CA GLU A 61 48.34 17.62 -46.68
C GLU A 61 48.40 16.86 -45.35
N SER A 62 47.50 17.11 -44.40
CA SER A 62 47.43 16.36 -43.13
C SER A 62 46.41 15.21 -43.16
N MET A 63 45.84 14.90 -44.34
CA MET A 63 44.76 13.93 -44.55
C MET A 63 45.21 12.69 -45.32
N MET A 64 46.48 12.31 -45.22
CA MET A 64 47.04 11.15 -45.93
C MET A 64 48.25 10.55 -45.18
N MET A 65 48.03 10.02 -43.98
CA MET A 65 48.88 8.99 -43.36
C MET A 65 48.01 8.19 -42.40
N LEU A 66 48.19 6.88 -42.37
CA LEU A 66 47.37 5.83 -41.72
C LEU A 66 46.28 5.21 -42.62
N MET A 67 46.70 4.76 -43.80
CA MET A 67 46.13 3.58 -44.47
C MET A 67 47.32 2.73 -44.90
N ASP A 68 47.75 1.82 -44.02
CA ASP A 68 48.33 0.50 -44.33
C ASP A 68 48.81 -0.09 -42.99
N ASP A 69 48.04 -1.00 -42.42
CA ASP A 69 48.58 -2.12 -41.63
C ASP A 69 47.45 -3.08 -41.26
N GLY A 70 47.55 -4.29 -41.79
CA GLY A 70 47.33 -5.51 -41.02
C GLY A 70 45.90 -5.96 -40.77
N ASP A 71 45.48 -6.96 -41.53
CA ASP A 71 44.44 -7.92 -41.19
C ASP A 71 44.63 -8.51 -39.76
N GLU A 72 44.06 -7.90 -38.72
CA GLU A 72 43.96 -8.54 -37.39
C GLU A 72 42.71 -8.15 -36.54
N GLU A 73 41.71 -7.44 -37.09
CA GLU A 73 40.48 -7.02 -36.37
C GLU A 73 39.19 -7.79 -36.75
N ARG A 74 39.28 -9.06 -37.12
CA ARG A 74 38.08 -9.90 -37.35
C ARG A 74 37.63 -10.72 -36.14
N GLY A 75 38.40 -10.73 -35.05
CA GLY A 75 38.12 -11.53 -33.86
C GLY A 75 37.28 -10.82 -32.78
N GLN A 76 37.25 -9.49 -32.74
CA GLN A 76 36.53 -8.73 -31.69
C GLN A 76 35.10 -8.30 -32.10
N ASN A 77 34.82 -8.15 -33.39
CA ASN A 77 33.49 -7.74 -33.87
C ASN A 77 32.40 -8.82 -33.70
N LEU A 78 32.77 -10.11 -33.70
CA LEU A 78 31.79 -11.20 -33.59
C LEU A 78 31.22 -11.36 -32.17
N GLU A 79 32.05 -11.17 -31.13
CA GLU A 79 31.59 -11.23 -29.73
C GLU A 79 30.74 -10.01 -29.35
N ASP A 80 31.04 -8.83 -29.91
CA ASP A 80 30.24 -7.62 -29.73
C ASP A 80 28.90 -7.69 -30.50
N ASP A 81 28.89 -8.22 -31.73
CA ASP A 81 27.67 -8.45 -32.51
C ASP A 81 26.77 -9.54 -31.90
N GLU A 82 27.32 -10.63 -31.37
CA GLU A 82 26.55 -11.66 -30.66
C GLU A 82 25.99 -11.15 -29.31
N ASN A 83 26.77 -10.31 -28.59
CA ASN A 83 26.30 -9.66 -27.36
C ASN A 83 25.21 -8.61 -27.64
N ASP A 84 25.27 -7.88 -28.76
CA ASP A 84 24.23 -6.90 -29.12
C ASP A 84 22.96 -7.59 -29.65
N ALA A 85 23.09 -8.69 -30.40
CA ALA A 85 21.96 -9.51 -30.81
C ALA A 85 21.22 -10.14 -29.61
N SER A 86 21.95 -10.75 -28.68
CA SER A 86 21.36 -11.36 -27.48
C SER A 86 20.74 -10.34 -26.50
N ARG A 87 21.32 -9.13 -26.39
CA ARG A 87 20.72 -8.02 -25.64
C ARG A 87 19.44 -7.52 -26.30
N ASN A 88 19.43 -7.41 -27.64
CA ASN A 88 18.24 -7.00 -28.38
C ASN A 88 17.09 -8.01 -28.22
N GLU A 89 17.37 -9.32 -28.26
CA GLU A 89 16.37 -10.37 -28.00
C GLU A 89 15.76 -10.26 -26.60
N THR A 90 16.57 -9.92 -25.59
CA THR A 90 16.11 -9.76 -24.21
C THR A 90 15.15 -8.56 -24.06
N PHE A 91 15.40 -7.47 -24.80
CA PHE A 91 14.58 -6.26 -24.75
C PHE A 91 13.23 -6.41 -25.45
N ASP A 92 13.12 -7.32 -26.42
CA ASP A 92 11.85 -7.56 -27.14
C ASP A 92 10.79 -8.22 -26.25
N ALA A 93 11.21 -8.90 -25.19
CA ALA A 93 10.32 -9.40 -24.13
C ALA A 93 9.81 -8.30 -23.18
N VAL A 94 10.37 -7.08 -23.22
CA VAL A 94 9.95 -5.94 -22.40
C VAL A 94 8.91 -5.12 -23.15
N VAL A 95 7.71 -5.03 -22.56
CA VAL A 95 6.53 -4.46 -23.21
C VAL A 95 6.02 -3.23 -22.47
N LYS A 96 5.46 -2.30 -23.22
CA LYS A 96 4.81 -1.13 -22.64
C LYS A 96 3.36 -1.46 -22.28
N VAL A 97 2.99 -1.19 -21.04
CA VAL A 97 1.64 -1.37 -20.51
C VAL A 97 0.88 -0.06 -20.65
N TYR A 98 -0.34 -0.13 -21.17
CA TYR A 98 -1.31 0.97 -21.21
C TYR A 98 -2.53 0.53 -20.43
N ALA A 99 -2.83 1.23 -19.34
CA ALA A 99 -4.00 0.95 -18.52
C ALA A 99 -4.93 2.15 -18.48
N VAL A 100 -6.21 1.86 -18.34
CA VAL A 100 -7.28 2.84 -18.18
C VAL A 100 -7.95 2.57 -16.86
N HIS A 101 -7.85 3.50 -15.91
CA HIS A 101 -8.30 3.32 -14.54
C HIS A 101 -9.62 4.03 -14.29
N THR A 102 -10.53 3.37 -13.59
CA THR A 102 -11.80 3.95 -13.13
C THR A 102 -11.98 3.59 -11.65
N GLU A 103 -11.33 4.37 -10.80
CA GLU A 103 -11.35 4.16 -9.36
C GLU A 103 -12.74 4.38 -8.76
N PRO A 104 -13.13 3.63 -7.71
CA PRO A 104 -14.23 4.05 -6.84
C PRO A 104 -13.95 5.42 -6.21
N ASN A 105 -14.99 6.22 -6.03
CA ASN A 105 -14.92 7.37 -5.15
C ASN A 105 -15.28 6.88 -3.74
N TYR A 106 -14.33 6.84 -2.80
CA TYR A 106 -14.60 6.31 -1.45
C TYR A 106 -15.40 7.28 -0.59
N SER A 107 -15.29 8.58 -0.87
CA SER A 107 -16.09 9.65 -0.25
C SER A 107 -17.56 9.62 -0.67
N LEU A 108 -17.80 9.18 -1.91
CA LEU A 108 -19.13 9.03 -2.51
C LEU A 108 -19.21 7.62 -3.14
N PRO A 109 -19.37 6.56 -2.32
CA PRO A 109 -19.17 5.16 -2.71
C PRO A 109 -20.12 4.64 -3.80
N TRP A 110 -21.18 5.37 -4.13
CA TRP A 110 -22.04 5.13 -5.29
C TRP A 110 -21.45 5.63 -6.63
N GLN A 111 -20.36 6.40 -6.60
CA GLN A 111 -19.74 7.00 -7.78
C GLN A 111 -18.38 6.36 -8.14
N ARG A 112 -17.98 6.59 -9.38
CA ARG A 112 -16.61 6.36 -9.85
C ARG A 112 -15.93 7.70 -10.12
N LYS A 113 -14.62 7.76 -9.89
CA LYS A 113 -13.81 8.90 -10.32
C LYS A 113 -13.73 8.95 -11.85
N ARG A 114 -13.27 10.10 -12.36
CA ARG A 114 -12.99 10.28 -13.78
C ARG A 114 -11.99 9.23 -14.26
N GLN A 115 -12.26 8.67 -15.44
CA GLN A 115 -11.38 7.73 -16.11
C GLN A 115 -10.02 8.39 -16.43
N MET A 116 -8.93 7.74 -16.04
CA MET A 116 -7.56 8.23 -16.24
C MET A 116 -6.70 7.18 -16.96
N PRO A 117 -6.02 7.53 -18.07
CA PRO A 117 -5.05 6.64 -18.68
C PRO A 117 -3.69 6.72 -17.94
N SER A 118 -2.98 5.59 -17.89
CA SER A 118 -1.60 5.51 -17.41
C SER A 118 -0.75 4.66 -18.35
N THR A 119 0.58 4.76 -18.20
CA THR A 119 1.51 3.84 -18.86
C THR A 119 2.60 3.39 -17.91
N SER A 120 2.98 2.13 -18.02
CA SER A 120 4.07 1.52 -17.27
C SER A 120 4.79 0.45 -18.10
N THR A 121 5.59 -0.38 -17.45
CA THR A 121 6.34 -1.47 -18.10
C THR A 121 5.83 -2.82 -17.60
N GLY A 122 5.92 -3.83 -18.46
CA GLY A 122 5.82 -5.23 -18.09
C GLY A 122 6.79 -6.06 -18.92
N PHE A 123 6.88 -7.35 -18.64
CA PHE A 123 7.72 -8.25 -19.43
C PHE A 123 7.16 -9.66 -19.52
N VAL A 124 7.46 -10.32 -20.63
CA VAL A 124 7.00 -11.67 -20.93
C VAL A 124 7.82 -12.69 -20.14
N VAL A 125 7.11 -13.58 -19.45
CA VAL A 125 7.67 -14.74 -18.73
C VAL A 125 7.08 -16.04 -19.29
N GLU A 126 7.63 -17.17 -18.84
CA GLU A 126 7.18 -18.50 -19.25
C GLU A 126 5.65 -18.69 -19.09
N GLY A 127 5.08 -19.53 -19.96
CA GLY A 127 3.64 -19.84 -19.94
C GLY A 127 2.76 -18.79 -20.61
N LYS A 128 3.30 -17.97 -21.54
CA LYS A 128 2.58 -16.89 -22.25
C LYS A 128 1.94 -15.89 -21.26
N ARG A 129 2.70 -15.51 -20.24
CA ARG A 129 2.28 -14.58 -19.19
C ARG A 129 3.14 -13.34 -19.20
N ILE A 130 2.61 -12.26 -18.64
CA ILE A 130 3.31 -10.99 -18.51
C ILE A 130 3.28 -10.58 -17.04
N LEU A 131 4.44 -10.23 -16.50
CA LEU A 131 4.55 -9.62 -15.18
C LEU A 131 4.59 -8.10 -15.31
N THR A 132 3.95 -7.41 -14.37
CA THR A 132 4.02 -5.95 -14.16
C THR A 132 3.72 -5.67 -12.69
N ASN A 133 3.63 -4.39 -12.29
CA ASN A 133 3.21 -4.05 -10.93
C ASN A 133 1.68 -4.07 -10.75
N ALA A 134 1.23 -4.28 -9.51
CA ALA A 134 -0.19 -4.23 -9.16
C ALA A 134 -0.77 -2.83 -9.41
N HIS A 135 -0.09 -1.79 -8.95
CA HIS A 135 -0.54 -0.39 -9.12
C HIS A 135 -0.64 0.03 -10.59
N SER A 136 0.07 -0.64 -11.50
CA SER A 136 0.00 -0.37 -12.94
C SER A 136 -1.34 -0.77 -13.56
N VAL A 137 -2.07 -1.68 -12.94
CA VAL A 137 -3.33 -2.24 -13.47
C VAL A 137 -4.48 -2.23 -12.45
N GLU A 138 -4.26 -1.67 -11.26
CA GLU A 138 -5.29 -1.53 -10.23
C GLU A 138 -6.48 -0.71 -10.74
N HIS A 139 -7.71 -1.15 -10.45
CA HIS A 139 -8.94 -0.51 -10.93
C HIS A 139 -8.99 -0.30 -12.47
N SER A 140 -8.24 -1.10 -13.23
CA SER A 140 -8.26 -1.00 -14.68
C SER A 140 -9.57 -1.51 -15.28
N THR A 141 -10.12 -0.74 -16.21
CA THR A 141 -11.25 -1.14 -17.07
C THR A 141 -10.78 -1.72 -18.39
N GLN A 142 -9.55 -1.40 -18.79
CA GLN A 142 -8.90 -1.92 -19.98
C GLN A 142 -7.39 -1.89 -19.80
N VAL A 143 -6.72 -2.99 -20.17
CA VAL A 143 -5.27 -3.09 -20.25
C VAL A 143 -4.87 -3.45 -21.68
N LYS A 144 -3.85 -2.77 -22.19
CA LYS A 144 -3.25 -3.05 -23.50
C LYS A 144 -1.74 -3.12 -23.39
N LEU A 145 -1.12 -3.99 -24.19
CA LEU A 145 0.32 -4.16 -24.27
C LEU A 145 0.84 -3.76 -25.65
N LYS A 146 2.02 -3.16 -25.71
CA LYS A 146 2.70 -2.81 -26.96
C LYS A 146 4.12 -3.38 -26.92
N LYS A 147 4.48 -4.14 -27.96
CA LYS A 147 5.83 -4.68 -28.15
C LYS A 147 6.81 -3.58 -28.55
N ARG A 148 8.09 -3.78 -28.26
CA ARG A 148 9.16 -2.99 -28.87
C ARG A 148 9.09 -3.12 -30.40
N GLY A 149 9.34 -2.02 -31.11
CA GLY A 149 9.34 -1.98 -32.58
C GLY A 149 7.97 -2.11 -33.28
N SER A 150 6.91 -2.48 -32.57
CA SER A 150 5.55 -2.58 -33.13
C SER A 150 4.75 -1.30 -32.84
N ASP A 151 3.81 -0.93 -33.70
CA ASP A 151 2.81 0.11 -33.47
C ASP A 151 1.49 -0.44 -32.88
N LYS A 152 1.21 -1.73 -33.10
CA LYS A 152 0.00 -2.43 -32.65
C LYS A 152 -0.04 -2.58 -31.12
N LYS A 153 -1.22 -2.28 -30.57
CA LYS A 153 -1.57 -2.56 -29.18
C LYS A 153 -2.44 -3.82 -29.10
N PHE A 154 -2.10 -4.72 -28.19
CA PHE A 154 -2.82 -5.97 -27.95
C PHE A 154 -3.62 -5.85 -26.65
N ILE A 155 -4.85 -6.35 -26.62
CA ILE A 155 -5.66 -6.35 -25.40
C ILE A 155 -5.12 -7.42 -24.46
N ALA A 156 -4.92 -7.05 -23.20
CA ALA A 156 -4.50 -7.97 -22.14
C ALA A 156 -5.59 -8.10 -21.08
N LYS A 157 -5.63 -9.27 -20.44
CA LYS A 157 -6.50 -9.55 -19.28
C LYS A 157 -5.63 -9.67 -18.03
N VAL A 158 -6.13 -9.15 -16.91
CA VAL A 158 -5.49 -9.32 -15.60
C VAL A 158 -5.88 -10.69 -15.06
N LEU A 159 -4.90 -11.56 -14.80
CA LEU A 159 -5.09 -12.89 -14.23
C LEU A 159 -5.09 -12.86 -12.70
N ALA A 160 -4.19 -12.07 -12.11
CA ALA A 160 -4.05 -11.92 -10.67
C ALA A 160 -3.42 -10.56 -10.32
N ILE A 161 -3.79 -10.03 -9.17
CA ILE A 161 -3.19 -8.84 -8.55
C ILE A 161 -2.81 -9.21 -7.13
N GLY A 162 -1.54 -9.05 -6.79
CA GLY A 162 -1.02 -9.16 -5.43
C GLY A 162 -0.60 -7.78 -4.94
N THR A 163 -1.47 -7.12 -4.20
CA THR A 163 -1.27 -5.74 -3.72
C THR A 163 -0.12 -5.66 -2.70
N GLU A 164 0.02 -6.69 -1.86
CA GLU A 164 1.03 -6.85 -0.83
C GLU A 164 2.46 -6.93 -1.38
N CYS A 165 2.63 -7.57 -2.54
CA CYS A 165 3.91 -7.65 -3.23
C CYS A 165 4.01 -6.69 -4.43
N ASP A 166 3.01 -5.87 -4.68
CA ASP A 166 2.91 -4.99 -5.84
C ASP A 166 3.20 -5.69 -7.18
N LEU A 167 2.66 -6.89 -7.38
CA LEU A 167 2.78 -7.66 -8.62
C LEU A 167 1.42 -7.91 -9.26
N ALA A 168 1.38 -7.90 -10.59
CA ALA A 168 0.24 -8.37 -11.36
C ALA A 168 0.69 -9.32 -12.46
N LEU A 169 -0.17 -10.31 -12.73
CA LEU A 169 0.01 -11.29 -13.80
C LEU A 169 -1.02 -11.01 -14.89
N LEU A 170 -0.57 -10.88 -16.14
CA LEU A 170 -1.44 -10.62 -17.28
C LEU A 170 -1.35 -11.75 -18.32
N SER A 171 -2.38 -11.86 -19.15
CA SER A 171 -2.41 -12.70 -20.35
C SER A 171 -2.85 -11.93 -21.58
N VAL A 172 -2.48 -12.43 -22.76
CA VAL A 172 -2.94 -11.95 -24.06
C VAL A 172 -3.49 -13.12 -24.85
N GLU A 173 -4.70 -12.99 -25.38
CA GLU A 173 -5.36 -14.06 -26.15
C GLU A 173 -4.85 -14.14 -27.60
N ASP A 174 -4.47 -13.00 -28.20
CA ASP A 174 -3.90 -12.95 -29.55
C ASP A 174 -2.47 -13.51 -29.55
N GLU A 175 -2.31 -14.75 -30.02
CA GLU A 175 -1.02 -15.47 -30.02
C GLU A 175 0.08 -14.75 -30.80
N LYS A 176 -0.29 -13.88 -31.77
CA LYS A 176 0.67 -13.05 -32.53
C LYS A 176 1.44 -12.09 -31.65
N PHE A 177 0.94 -11.82 -30.45
CA PHE A 177 1.69 -11.08 -29.45
C PHE A 177 3.00 -11.80 -29.11
N PHE A 178 2.98 -13.12 -28.90
CA PHE A 178 4.16 -13.88 -28.46
C PHE A 178 5.08 -14.32 -29.61
N GLU A 179 4.71 -14.09 -30.86
CA GLU A 179 5.59 -14.33 -32.01
C GLU A 179 6.88 -13.51 -31.89
N ASN A 180 8.02 -14.20 -32.08
CA ASN A 180 9.38 -13.67 -32.00
C ASN A 180 9.73 -13.03 -30.64
N ILE A 181 9.09 -13.49 -29.56
CA ILE A 181 9.49 -13.14 -28.19
C ILE A 181 10.05 -14.38 -27.49
N THR A 182 11.29 -14.28 -27.01
CA THR A 182 11.86 -15.24 -26.06
C THR A 182 11.47 -14.81 -24.64
N PRO A 183 10.69 -15.62 -23.89
CA PRO A 183 10.32 -15.26 -22.52
C PRO A 183 11.54 -15.12 -21.61
N LEU A 184 11.49 -14.15 -20.70
CA LEU A 184 12.57 -13.92 -19.75
C LEU A 184 12.57 -14.98 -18.65
N LYS A 185 13.78 -15.41 -18.27
CA LYS A 185 13.99 -16.37 -17.19
C LYS A 185 14.34 -15.67 -15.89
N LEU A 186 13.75 -16.16 -14.80
CA LEU A 186 14.05 -15.69 -13.45
C LEU A 186 15.43 -16.23 -13.01
N GLY A 187 16.26 -15.34 -12.49
CA GLY A 187 17.57 -15.64 -11.92
C GLY A 187 17.52 -15.83 -10.39
N ALA A 188 18.70 -16.11 -9.82
CA ALA A 188 18.87 -16.19 -8.38
C ALA A 188 18.82 -14.80 -7.73
N LEU A 189 18.59 -14.77 -6.41
CA LEU A 189 18.70 -13.54 -5.61
C LEU A 189 20.14 -13.00 -5.69
N PRO A 190 20.35 -11.72 -6.06
CA PRO A 190 21.68 -11.15 -6.21
C PRO A 190 22.33 -10.83 -4.85
N LYS A 191 23.66 -10.76 -4.84
CA LYS A 191 24.50 -10.33 -3.71
C LYS A 191 24.69 -8.82 -3.71
N LEU A 192 25.15 -8.29 -2.59
CA LEU A 192 25.57 -6.89 -2.52
C LEU A 192 26.68 -6.65 -3.56
N GLN A 193 26.65 -5.47 -4.19
CA GLN A 193 27.54 -5.05 -5.28
C GLN A 193 27.37 -5.79 -6.62
N ASP A 194 26.49 -6.78 -6.74
CA ASP A 194 26.19 -7.38 -8.04
C ASP A 194 25.59 -6.31 -8.96
N SER A 195 26.04 -6.29 -10.22
CA SER A 195 25.52 -5.38 -11.24
C SER A 195 24.06 -5.68 -11.54
N VAL A 196 23.27 -4.62 -11.65
CA VAL A 196 21.85 -4.66 -12.00
C VAL A 196 21.56 -3.67 -13.12
N THR A 197 20.74 -4.08 -14.07
CA THR A 197 20.27 -3.23 -15.17
C THR A 197 18.75 -3.27 -15.24
N VAL A 198 18.09 -2.14 -15.07
CA VAL A 198 16.64 -1.99 -15.15
C VAL A 198 16.25 -1.50 -16.53
N VAL A 199 15.24 -2.14 -17.10
CA VAL A 199 14.78 -1.85 -18.46
C VAL A 199 13.29 -1.56 -18.43
N GLY A 200 12.87 -0.47 -19.07
CA GLY A 200 11.45 -0.15 -19.17
C GLY A 200 11.13 1.03 -20.07
N TYR A 201 9.93 1.58 -19.92
CA TYR A 201 9.41 2.67 -20.73
C TYR A 201 9.05 3.88 -19.85
N PRO A 202 9.87 4.94 -19.83
CA PRO A 202 9.57 6.15 -19.08
C PRO A 202 8.23 6.78 -19.52
N ILE A 203 7.62 7.54 -18.61
CA ILE A 203 6.42 8.33 -18.94
C ILE A 203 6.70 9.25 -20.13
N GLY A 204 5.72 9.36 -21.04
CA GLY A 204 5.76 10.26 -22.20
C GLY A 204 6.54 9.75 -23.42
N GLY A 205 7.46 8.78 -23.25
CA GLY A 205 8.24 8.19 -24.35
C GLY A 205 7.58 6.97 -24.99
N VAL A 206 8.05 6.57 -26.17
CA VAL A 206 7.76 5.25 -26.79
C VAL A 206 9.00 4.36 -26.89
N ALA A 207 10.18 4.93 -26.66
CA ALA A 207 11.44 4.22 -26.65
C ALA A 207 11.67 3.53 -25.30
N ILE A 208 12.44 2.45 -25.35
CA ILE A 208 12.93 1.75 -24.17
C ILE A 208 14.02 2.61 -23.50
N SER A 209 14.10 2.53 -22.17
CA SER A 209 15.11 3.16 -21.34
C SER A 209 15.82 2.09 -20.54
N VAL A 210 17.11 2.28 -20.36
CA VAL A 210 17.98 1.38 -19.60
C VAL A 210 18.69 2.20 -18.52
N THR A 211 18.62 1.75 -17.27
CA THR A 211 19.40 2.32 -16.16
C THR A 211 20.18 1.20 -15.49
N SER A 212 21.45 1.45 -15.17
CA SER A 212 22.33 0.45 -14.57
C SER A 212 22.91 0.95 -13.27
N GLY A 213 23.21 0.01 -12.38
CA GLY A 213 23.78 0.26 -11.07
C GLY A 213 24.21 -1.06 -10.43
N VAL A 214 24.23 -1.10 -9.10
CA VAL A 214 24.51 -2.28 -8.30
C VAL A 214 23.45 -2.48 -7.21
N VAL A 215 23.40 -3.69 -6.67
CA VAL A 215 22.60 -3.98 -5.48
C VAL A 215 23.28 -3.39 -4.25
N SER A 216 22.68 -2.35 -3.69
CA SER A 216 23.20 -1.63 -2.52
C SER A 216 22.77 -2.28 -1.20
N ARG A 217 21.57 -2.91 -1.15
CA ARG A 217 21.05 -3.57 0.05
C ARG A 217 20.07 -4.69 -0.28
N VAL A 218 20.03 -5.69 0.60
CA VAL A 218 18.98 -6.72 0.61
C VAL A 218 18.36 -6.71 2.01
N GLU A 219 17.09 -6.32 2.11
CA GLU A 219 16.41 -6.15 3.39
C GLU A 219 14.93 -6.50 3.29
N VAL A 220 14.29 -6.67 4.45
CA VAL A 220 12.83 -6.73 4.54
C VAL A 220 12.33 -5.29 4.66
N THR A 221 11.50 -4.85 3.71
CA THR A 221 10.94 -3.49 3.69
C THR A 221 9.42 -3.54 3.57
N GLN A 222 8.76 -2.51 4.08
CA GLN A 222 7.34 -2.32 3.87
C GLN A 222 7.06 -1.94 2.40
N TYR A 223 6.25 -2.74 1.72
CA TYR A 223 5.80 -2.45 0.37
C TYR A 223 4.70 -1.38 0.38
N ALA A 224 4.78 -0.49 -0.60
CA ALA A 224 4.00 0.73 -0.68
C ALA A 224 2.49 0.51 -0.56
N HIS A 225 1.97 -0.39 -1.39
CA HIS A 225 0.55 -0.46 -1.65
C HIS A 225 -0.18 -1.50 -0.80
N GLY A 226 0.52 -2.48 -0.22
CA GLY A 226 -0.10 -3.50 0.62
C GLY A 226 0.36 -3.57 2.06
N ALA A 227 1.20 -2.63 2.52
CA ALA A 227 1.60 -2.48 3.93
C ALA A 227 2.09 -3.79 4.59
N THR A 228 2.67 -4.67 3.79
CA THR A 228 3.28 -5.93 4.19
C THR A 228 4.78 -5.81 4.05
N GLU A 229 5.51 -6.38 4.99
CA GLU A 229 6.96 -6.39 5.01
C GLU A 229 7.46 -7.62 4.26
N LEU A 230 8.08 -7.40 3.10
CA LEU A 230 8.62 -8.46 2.25
C LEU A 230 10.08 -8.19 1.90
N LEU A 231 10.77 -9.22 1.43
CA LEU A 231 12.13 -9.09 0.91
C LEU A 231 12.16 -8.08 -0.24
N SER A 232 13.16 -7.20 -0.25
CA SER A 232 13.35 -6.16 -1.24
C SER A 232 14.83 -5.98 -1.54
N LEU A 233 15.15 -5.59 -2.77
CA LEU A 233 16.49 -5.16 -3.16
C LEU A 233 16.48 -3.64 -3.28
N GLN A 234 17.43 -3.00 -2.62
CA GLN A 234 17.77 -1.62 -2.88
C GLN A 234 18.90 -1.58 -3.92
N ILE A 235 18.76 -0.70 -4.91
CA ILE A 235 19.74 -0.48 -5.97
C ILE A 235 20.06 1.01 -6.07
N ASP A 236 21.23 1.36 -6.61
CA ASP A 236 21.62 2.75 -6.87
C ASP A 236 21.33 3.20 -8.32
N ALA A 237 20.67 2.34 -9.11
CA ALA A 237 20.16 2.73 -10.42
C ALA A 237 18.88 3.56 -10.26
N ALA A 238 18.77 4.65 -11.01
CA ALA A 238 17.57 5.48 -11.02
C ALA A 238 16.36 4.70 -11.55
N ILE A 239 15.26 4.74 -10.79
CA ILE A 239 13.94 4.25 -11.20
C ILE A 239 13.03 5.44 -11.44
N ASN A 240 12.72 5.69 -12.71
CA ASN A 240 11.81 6.76 -13.10
C ASN A 240 10.38 6.21 -13.26
N SER A 241 9.39 7.07 -13.08
CA SER A 241 7.99 6.72 -13.35
C SER A 241 7.83 6.19 -14.79
N GLY A 242 7.12 5.08 -14.93
CA GLY A 242 6.97 4.34 -16.19
C GLY A 242 7.89 3.11 -16.29
N ASN A 243 9.09 3.13 -15.69
CA ASN A 243 9.96 1.94 -15.64
C ASN A 243 9.47 0.89 -14.64
N SER A 244 8.67 1.31 -13.64
CA SER A 244 7.98 0.40 -12.71
C SER A 244 7.23 -0.69 -13.48
N GLY A 245 7.41 -1.93 -13.03
CA GLY A 245 6.85 -3.15 -13.63
C GLY A 245 7.79 -3.79 -14.64
N GLY A 246 8.88 -3.11 -15.03
CA GLY A 246 9.93 -3.64 -15.87
C GLY A 246 10.90 -4.57 -15.14
N PRO A 247 11.63 -5.41 -15.88
CA PRO A 247 12.60 -6.33 -15.31
C PRO A 247 13.87 -5.60 -14.86
N ALA A 248 14.43 -6.06 -13.74
CA ALA A 248 15.81 -5.83 -13.36
C ALA A 248 16.63 -7.08 -13.75
N PHE A 249 17.71 -6.89 -14.50
CA PHE A 249 18.60 -7.95 -14.97
C PHE A 249 19.90 -8.00 -14.20
N ASN A 250 20.42 -9.19 -13.97
CA ASN A 250 21.82 -9.38 -13.56
C ASN A 250 22.77 -9.38 -14.78
N SER A 251 24.08 -9.47 -14.53
CA SER A 251 25.12 -9.50 -15.58
C SER A 251 25.02 -10.68 -16.56
N LYS A 252 24.19 -11.70 -16.27
CA LYS A 252 23.95 -12.86 -17.14
C LYS A 252 22.68 -12.70 -17.98
N GLY A 253 22.03 -11.54 -17.99
CA GLY A 253 20.77 -11.30 -18.70
C GLY A 253 19.56 -11.98 -18.06
N MET A 254 19.68 -12.51 -16.83
CA MET A 254 18.57 -13.16 -16.12
C MET A 254 17.85 -12.14 -15.23
N VAL A 255 16.53 -12.26 -15.12
CA VAL A 255 15.72 -11.34 -14.30
C VAL A 255 16.00 -11.59 -12.82
N CYS A 256 16.56 -10.61 -12.11
CA CYS A 256 16.76 -10.65 -10.66
C CYS A 256 15.62 -9.99 -9.87
N GLY A 257 14.69 -9.30 -10.55
CA GLY A 257 13.44 -8.85 -9.97
C GLY A 257 12.60 -7.91 -10.85
N VAL A 258 11.56 -7.30 -10.27
CA VAL A 258 10.72 -6.28 -10.93
C VAL A 258 10.98 -4.91 -10.31
N ALA A 259 11.29 -3.91 -11.12
CA ALA A 259 11.47 -2.55 -10.64
C ALA A 259 10.16 -1.99 -10.06
N PHE A 260 10.24 -1.34 -8.91
CA PHE A 260 9.11 -0.66 -8.29
C PHE A 260 9.56 0.61 -7.56
N GLN A 261 8.62 1.51 -7.29
CA GLN A 261 8.86 2.76 -6.57
C GLN A 261 8.37 2.60 -5.13
N SER A 262 9.23 2.90 -4.15
CA SER A 262 8.88 2.82 -2.71
C SER A 262 8.24 4.12 -2.22
N LEU A 263 7.39 4.06 -1.17
CA LEU A 263 6.69 5.22 -0.59
C LEU A 263 7.60 6.22 0.13
N LYS A 264 8.74 5.76 0.66
CA LYS A 264 9.35 6.46 1.79
C LYS A 264 10.30 7.59 1.39
N HIS A 265 10.62 7.74 0.10
CA HIS A 265 11.81 8.47 -0.34
C HIS A 265 11.56 9.36 -1.56
N ASP A 266 10.48 10.14 -1.57
CA ASP A 266 10.32 11.23 -2.55
C ASP A 266 11.49 12.25 -2.49
N ASP A 267 12.26 12.25 -1.39
CA ASP A 267 13.41 13.14 -1.14
C ASP A 267 14.80 12.50 -1.38
N ALA A 268 14.90 11.21 -1.71
CA ALA A 268 16.22 10.57 -1.90
C ALA A 268 16.55 10.32 -3.38
N GLU A 269 17.49 11.10 -3.90
CA GLU A 269 18.04 10.88 -5.25
C GLU A 269 18.77 9.53 -5.32
N ASN A 270 18.60 8.82 -6.44
CA ASN A 270 19.34 7.58 -6.78
C ASN A 270 19.12 6.37 -5.84
N ILE A 271 17.94 6.24 -5.23
CA ILE A 271 17.53 5.00 -4.54
C ILE A 271 16.40 4.33 -5.32
N GLY A 272 16.71 3.19 -5.94
CA GLY A 272 15.75 2.31 -6.59
C GLY A 272 15.40 1.11 -5.73
N TYR A 273 14.19 0.57 -5.91
CA TYR A 273 13.79 -0.68 -5.28
C TYR A 273 13.36 -1.72 -6.33
N VAL A 274 13.64 -2.98 -6.03
CA VAL A 274 13.32 -4.12 -6.91
C VAL A 274 12.69 -5.24 -6.08
N ILE A 275 11.55 -5.74 -6.56
CA ILE A 275 10.83 -6.91 -6.05
C ILE A 275 11.62 -8.15 -6.45
N PRO A 276 12.27 -8.87 -5.52
CA PRO A 276 13.23 -9.91 -5.88
C PRO A 276 12.56 -11.20 -6.33
N THR A 277 13.31 -12.04 -7.06
CA THR A 277 12.81 -13.31 -7.60
C THR A 277 12.14 -14.25 -6.60
N PRO A 278 12.52 -14.35 -5.30
CA PRO A 278 11.78 -15.17 -4.35
C PRO A 278 10.34 -14.70 -4.13
N VAL A 279 10.10 -13.39 -4.13
CA VAL A 279 8.75 -12.80 -3.98
C VAL A 279 7.93 -13.03 -5.25
N ILE A 280 8.54 -12.84 -6.42
CA ILE A 280 7.92 -13.15 -7.73
C ILE A 280 7.53 -14.63 -7.80
N THR A 281 8.45 -15.52 -7.42
CA THR A 281 8.24 -16.97 -7.45
C THR A 281 7.10 -17.38 -6.52
N HIS A 282 7.04 -16.79 -5.32
CA HIS A 282 5.94 -17.02 -4.39
C HIS A 282 4.60 -16.61 -5.03
N PHE A 283 4.49 -15.38 -5.54
CA PHE A 283 3.28 -14.88 -6.19
C PHE A 283 2.82 -15.74 -7.37
N VAL A 284 3.72 -16.11 -8.28
CA VAL A 284 3.38 -16.94 -9.45
C VAL A 284 2.94 -18.34 -9.01
N ARG A 285 3.67 -18.96 -8.08
CA ARG A 285 3.33 -20.30 -7.58
C ARG A 285 2.01 -20.31 -6.82
N ASP A 286 1.75 -19.29 -6.01
CA ASP A 286 0.47 -19.12 -5.32
C ASP A 286 -0.70 -19.10 -6.31
N TYR A 287 -0.59 -18.27 -7.35
CA TYR A 287 -1.58 -18.23 -8.42
C TYR A 287 -1.72 -19.59 -9.14
N GLU A 288 -0.62 -20.28 -9.41
CA GLU A 288 -0.68 -21.59 -10.08
C GLU A 288 -1.39 -22.66 -9.27
N LEU A 289 -1.16 -22.68 -7.95
CA LEU A 289 -1.78 -23.61 -7.02
C LEU A 289 -3.27 -23.30 -6.80
N ASN A 290 -3.62 -22.02 -6.68
CA ASN A 290 -4.94 -21.61 -6.20
C ASN A 290 -5.86 -21.02 -7.29
N LYS A 291 -5.32 -20.74 -8.48
CA LYS A 291 -5.97 -20.00 -9.59
C LYS A 291 -6.47 -18.60 -9.22
N ARG A 292 -6.00 -18.10 -8.08
CA ARG A 292 -6.19 -16.76 -7.54
C ARG A 292 -5.01 -16.44 -6.64
N TYR A 293 -4.79 -15.16 -6.38
CA TYR A 293 -3.84 -14.75 -5.36
C TYR A 293 -4.44 -14.98 -3.95
N THR A 294 -3.63 -15.45 -3.01
CA THR A 294 -4.01 -15.76 -1.64
C THR A 294 -3.28 -14.94 -0.59
N GLY A 295 -2.22 -14.21 -0.94
CA GLY A 295 -1.54 -13.30 -0.02
C GLY A 295 -0.20 -13.81 0.51
N PHE A 296 0.42 -12.99 1.37
CA PHE A 296 1.55 -13.37 2.20
C PHE A 296 1.08 -13.52 3.65
N PRO A 297 1.40 -14.64 4.31
CA PRO A 297 0.94 -14.85 5.66
C PRO A 297 1.70 -13.96 6.66
N ALA A 298 1.08 -13.77 7.83
CA ALA A 298 1.66 -13.14 8.99
C ALA A 298 1.50 -14.04 10.22
N LEU A 299 2.38 -13.86 11.20
CA LEU A 299 2.28 -14.59 12.46
C LEU A 299 1.18 -14.02 13.39
N GLY A 300 0.69 -12.81 13.13
CA GLY A 300 -0.36 -12.18 13.95
C GLY A 300 0.12 -11.77 15.35
N CYS A 301 1.38 -11.34 15.47
CA CYS A 301 1.93 -10.87 16.74
C CYS A 301 2.88 -9.69 16.55
N ASP A 302 2.98 -8.85 17.58
CA ASP A 302 4.07 -7.90 17.73
C ASP A 302 5.08 -8.42 18.75
N PHE A 303 6.36 -8.15 18.50
CA PHE A 303 7.43 -8.55 19.39
C PHE A 303 8.23 -7.35 19.92
N GLN A 304 8.97 -7.60 20.99
CA GLN A 304 9.96 -6.71 21.57
C GLN A 304 11.31 -7.42 21.53
N LYS A 305 12.36 -6.70 21.12
CA LYS A 305 13.75 -7.17 21.18
C LYS A 305 14.14 -7.50 22.61
N LEU A 306 14.93 -8.55 22.78
CA LEU A 306 15.32 -9.09 24.08
C LEU A 306 16.82 -8.94 24.34
N GLU A 307 17.43 -7.82 23.94
CA GLU A 307 18.88 -7.60 24.05
C GLU A 307 19.33 -7.27 25.47
N ASN A 308 18.46 -6.62 26.26
CA ASN A 308 18.76 -6.27 27.65
C ASN A 308 18.86 -7.52 28.53
N ALA A 309 20.00 -7.69 29.21
CA ALA A 309 20.29 -8.87 30.03
C ALA A 309 19.31 -9.04 31.21
N ASP A 310 18.86 -7.95 31.83
CA ASP A 310 17.93 -8.00 32.96
C ASP A 310 16.54 -8.43 32.50
N LEU A 311 16.10 -7.95 31.33
CA LEU A 311 14.86 -8.38 30.70
C LEU A 311 14.90 -9.88 30.36
N LYS A 312 16.00 -10.37 29.78
CA LYS A 312 16.21 -11.82 29.56
C LYS A 312 16.06 -12.63 30.85
N ARG A 313 16.77 -12.23 31.91
CA ARG A 313 16.72 -12.91 33.22
C ARG A 313 15.32 -12.86 33.83
N SER A 314 14.61 -11.73 33.70
CA SER A 314 13.23 -11.59 34.19
C SER A 314 12.25 -12.56 33.51
N LYS A 315 12.53 -12.92 32.25
CA LYS A 315 11.76 -13.90 31.47
C LYS A 315 12.30 -15.33 31.58
N LYS A 316 13.29 -15.53 32.46
CA LYS A 316 13.94 -16.83 32.72
C LYS A 316 14.55 -17.46 31.47
N VAL A 317 15.01 -16.63 30.53
CA VAL A 317 15.77 -17.10 29.37
C VAL A 317 17.15 -17.58 29.85
N PRO A 318 17.54 -18.84 29.59
CA PRO A 318 18.84 -19.38 29.96
C PRO A 318 20.00 -18.57 29.37
N GLU A 319 21.16 -18.63 30.01
CA GLU A 319 22.38 -18.01 29.50
C GLU A 319 22.78 -18.66 28.15
N GLY A 320 23.18 -17.83 27.19
CA GLY A 320 23.47 -18.27 25.83
C GLY A 320 22.24 -18.43 24.92
N GLU A 321 21.03 -18.46 25.48
CA GLU A 321 19.81 -18.51 24.70
C GLU A 321 19.32 -17.12 24.25
N SER A 322 18.46 -17.16 23.23
CA SER A 322 17.99 -15.99 22.51
C SER A 322 16.54 -16.14 22.09
N GLY A 323 15.92 -15.02 21.77
CA GLY A 323 14.59 -14.95 21.18
C GLY A 323 14.03 -13.54 21.25
N VAL A 324 12.79 -13.38 20.84
CA VAL A 324 12.05 -12.12 20.97
C VAL A 324 10.83 -12.29 21.87
N LEU A 325 10.51 -11.27 22.66
CA LEU A 325 9.36 -11.31 23.56
C LEU A 325 8.09 -10.95 22.79
N LEU A 326 7.09 -11.83 22.78
CA LEU A 326 5.79 -11.53 22.20
C LEU A 326 5.05 -10.53 23.11
N ARG A 327 4.88 -9.28 22.65
CA ARG A 327 4.22 -8.22 23.43
C ARG A 327 2.72 -8.13 23.17
N LYS A 328 2.27 -8.57 22.00
CA LYS A 328 0.88 -8.49 21.56
C LYS A 328 0.60 -9.64 20.61
N LEU A 329 -0.55 -10.28 20.77
CA LEU A 329 -1.10 -11.23 19.80
C LEU A 329 -2.43 -10.68 19.31
N GLU A 330 -2.65 -10.75 18.00
CA GLU A 330 -3.93 -10.40 17.38
C GLU A 330 -4.99 -11.40 17.88
N PRO A 331 -6.12 -10.95 18.48
CA PRO A 331 -7.05 -11.82 19.21
C PRO A 331 -7.61 -12.98 18.39
N ILE A 332 -7.90 -12.75 17.11
CA ILE A 332 -8.49 -13.76 16.22
C ILE A 332 -7.46 -14.53 15.38
N SER A 333 -6.17 -14.33 15.65
CA SER A 333 -5.08 -14.97 14.91
C SER A 333 -4.99 -16.47 15.19
N ASN A 334 -4.47 -17.23 14.22
CA ASN A 334 -4.16 -18.64 14.40
C ASN A 334 -3.07 -18.86 15.46
N SER A 335 -2.14 -17.92 15.63
CA SER A 335 -1.18 -17.95 16.73
C SER A 335 -1.87 -17.97 18.10
N ALA A 336 -2.82 -17.08 18.32
CA ALA A 336 -3.59 -17.04 19.55
C ALA A 336 -4.42 -18.34 19.74
N LYS A 337 -5.08 -18.81 18.67
CA LYS A 337 -5.87 -20.06 18.69
C LYS A 337 -5.02 -21.31 18.95
N SER A 338 -3.78 -21.35 18.46
CA SER A 338 -2.82 -22.42 18.71
C SER A 338 -2.25 -22.39 20.14
N GLY A 339 -2.51 -21.33 20.92
CA GLY A 339 -2.16 -21.26 22.34
C GLY A 339 -0.87 -20.49 22.64
N LEU A 340 -0.31 -19.75 21.67
CA LEU A 340 0.70 -18.72 21.96
C LEU A 340 0.08 -17.62 22.82
N LYS A 341 0.90 -16.94 23.62
CA LYS A 341 0.46 -15.92 24.58
C LYS A 341 1.41 -14.74 24.61
N THR A 342 0.86 -13.57 24.96
CA THR A 342 1.67 -12.42 25.34
C THR A 342 2.56 -12.79 26.52
N GLY A 343 3.85 -12.48 26.43
CA GLY A 343 4.85 -12.84 27.43
C GLY A 343 5.73 -14.03 27.05
N ASP A 344 5.35 -14.81 26.03
CA ASP A 344 6.19 -15.88 25.47
C ASP A 344 7.46 -15.30 24.83
N VAL A 345 8.58 -16.02 24.92
CA VAL A 345 9.80 -15.70 24.17
C VAL A 345 9.90 -16.62 22.97
N LEU A 346 9.75 -16.10 21.76
CA LEU A 346 9.93 -16.84 20.51
C LEU A 346 11.42 -17.12 20.28
N GLN A 347 11.82 -18.38 20.32
CA GLN A 347 13.21 -18.80 20.19
C GLN A 347 13.51 -19.45 18.83
N ASN A 348 12.53 -20.12 18.22
CA ASN A 348 12.72 -20.84 16.98
C ASN A 348 11.48 -20.74 16.06
N PHE A 349 11.74 -20.60 14.76
CA PHE A 349 10.73 -20.70 13.70
C PHE A 349 11.22 -21.69 12.63
N ASP A 350 10.50 -22.80 12.45
CA ASP A 350 10.82 -23.91 11.53
C ASP A 350 12.27 -24.42 11.62
N GLY A 351 12.74 -24.68 12.83
CA GLY A 351 14.11 -25.11 13.10
C GLY A 351 15.14 -23.98 13.07
N VAL A 352 14.79 -22.75 12.68
CA VAL A 352 15.71 -21.61 12.62
C VAL A 352 15.65 -20.78 13.92
N ALA A 353 16.80 -20.68 14.60
CA ALA A 353 16.92 -19.91 15.83
C ALA A 353 16.79 -18.39 15.59
N VAL A 354 15.98 -17.74 16.42
CA VAL A 354 15.70 -16.29 16.39
C VAL A 354 16.63 -15.56 17.37
N ALA A 355 17.36 -14.56 16.87
CA ALA A 355 18.24 -13.75 17.69
C ALA A 355 17.46 -12.71 18.52
N SER A 356 18.14 -12.13 19.51
CA SER A 356 17.53 -11.21 20.49
C SER A 356 17.14 -9.88 19.87
N ASP A 357 17.72 -9.54 18.72
CA ASP A 357 17.38 -8.40 17.88
C ASP A 357 16.24 -8.70 16.88
N GLY A 358 15.72 -9.92 16.86
CA GLY A 358 14.69 -10.37 15.92
C GLY A 358 15.21 -10.87 14.58
N THR A 359 16.52 -11.09 14.44
CA THR A 359 17.10 -11.57 13.18
C THR A 359 17.34 -13.08 13.15
N VAL A 360 17.41 -13.65 11.96
CA VAL A 360 17.79 -15.05 11.68
C VAL A 360 18.97 -15.09 10.69
N PRO A 361 19.76 -16.18 10.66
CA PRO A 361 20.75 -16.38 9.60
C PRO A 361 20.09 -16.35 8.22
N PHE A 362 20.71 -15.65 7.25
CA PHE A 362 20.15 -15.51 5.90
C PHE A 362 21.04 -16.15 4.83
N ARG A 363 22.23 -15.58 4.62
CA ARG A 363 23.28 -16.10 3.72
C ARG A 363 24.64 -15.90 4.38
N ALA A 364 25.71 -16.35 3.73
CA ALA A 364 27.06 -16.30 4.31
C ALA A 364 27.42 -14.89 4.82
N GLY A 365 27.53 -14.75 6.14
CA GLY A 365 27.86 -13.49 6.81
C GLY A 365 26.69 -12.51 7.03
N GLU A 366 25.46 -12.85 6.62
CA GLU A 366 24.32 -11.93 6.66
C GLU A 366 23.16 -12.45 7.51
N ARG A 367 22.46 -11.52 8.13
CA ARG A 367 21.28 -11.76 8.97
C ARG A 367 20.10 -10.95 8.44
N ILE A 368 18.89 -11.46 8.61
CA ILE A 368 17.65 -10.81 8.14
C ILE A 368 16.57 -10.90 9.21
N SER A 369 15.57 -10.02 9.18
CA SER A 369 14.39 -10.14 10.06
C SER A 369 13.76 -11.54 9.95
N PHE A 370 13.38 -12.15 11.07
CA PHE A 370 12.71 -13.45 11.07
C PHE A 370 11.37 -13.43 10.32
N SER A 371 10.75 -12.25 10.14
CA SER A 371 9.55 -12.07 9.31
C SER A 371 9.76 -12.54 7.86
N HIS A 372 11.02 -12.55 7.38
CA HIS A 372 11.34 -13.17 6.09
C HIS A 372 10.94 -14.65 6.04
N LEU A 373 11.17 -15.43 7.09
CA LEU A 373 10.79 -16.85 7.15
C LEU A 373 9.28 -17.02 7.09
N VAL A 374 8.54 -16.16 7.79
CA VAL A 374 7.08 -16.13 7.76
C VAL A 374 6.58 -15.85 6.35
N SER A 375 7.11 -14.81 5.69
CA SER A 375 6.71 -14.42 4.33
C SER A 375 7.06 -15.45 3.24
N LYS A 376 7.94 -16.42 3.51
CA LYS A 376 8.26 -17.49 2.57
C LYS A 376 7.19 -18.59 2.53
N LYS A 377 6.37 -18.69 3.57
CA LYS A 377 5.27 -19.66 3.67
C LYS A 377 4.10 -19.24 2.78
N PHE A 378 3.26 -20.20 2.44
CA PHE A 378 1.95 -19.94 1.85
C PHE A 378 0.86 -19.91 2.93
N VAL A 379 -0.24 -19.21 2.64
CA VAL A 379 -1.44 -19.23 3.50
C VAL A 379 -1.95 -20.66 3.62
N GLY A 380 -2.21 -21.10 4.86
CA GLY A 380 -2.63 -22.45 5.20
C GLY A 380 -1.48 -23.43 5.50
N GLU A 381 -0.23 -23.10 5.19
CA GLU A 381 0.92 -23.91 5.61
C GLU A 381 1.13 -23.82 7.12
N ASN A 382 1.58 -24.91 7.74
CA ASN A 382 1.94 -24.89 9.15
C ASN A 382 3.38 -24.38 9.33
N ALA A 383 3.59 -23.56 10.36
CA ALA A 383 4.91 -23.24 10.88
C ALA A 383 5.10 -23.89 12.26
N GLU A 384 6.27 -24.48 12.45
CA GLU A 384 6.69 -25.00 13.73
C GLU A 384 7.35 -23.89 14.55
N ILE A 385 6.83 -23.66 15.75
CA ILE A 385 7.24 -22.54 16.60
C ILE A 385 7.66 -23.07 17.96
N GLU A 386 8.88 -22.75 18.37
CA GLU A 386 9.37 -23.07 19.72
C GLU A 386 9.54 -21.79 20.52
N ILE A 387 8.93 -21.80 21.71
CA ILE A 387 8.92 -20.65 22.62
C ILE A 387 9.36 -21.08 24.01
N LEU A 388 9.79 -20.08 24.80
CA LEU A 388 9.98 -20.21 26.23
C LEU A 388 8.83 -19.51 26.96
N ARG A 389 8.13 -20.25 27.83
CA ARG A 389 7.09 -19.70 28.72
C ARG A 389 7.45 -19.99 30.16
N ASP A 390 7.68 -18.93 30.93
CA ASP A 390 8.10 -19.03 32.34
C ASP A 390 9.34 -19.93 32.57
N GLY A 391 10.26 -19.93 31.61
CA GLY A 391 11.47 -20.77 31.63
C GLY A 391 11.27 -22.21 31.15
N LYS A 392 10.07 -22.57 30.66
CA LYS A 392 9.77 -23.91 30.13
C LYS A 392 9.67 -23.86 28.61
N PRO A 393 10.38 -24.74 27.88
CA PRO A 393 10.25 -24.82 26.43
C PRO A 393 8.86 -25.37 26.06
N MET A 394 8.25 -24.78 25.04
CA MET A 394 6.98 -25.20 24.48
C MET A 394 7.07 -25.18 22.95
N LYS A 395 6.32 -26.06 22.30
CA LYS A 395 6.32 -26.22 20.85
C LYS A 395 4.89 -26.17 20.33
N PHE A 396 4.70 -25.41 19.25
CA PHE A 396 3.40 -25.18 18.63
C PHE A 396 3.49 -25.40 17.12
N SER A 397 2.42 -25.93 16.55
CA SER A 397 2.20 -25.93 15.10
C SER A 397 1.12 -24.89 14.81
N VAL A 398 1.47 -23.85 14.04
CA VAL A 398 0.57 -22.72 13.76
C VAL A 398 0.25 -22.69 12.28
N PRO A 399 -1.02 -22.81 11.87
CA PRO A 399 -1.43 -22.58 10.49
C PRO A 399 -1.27 -21.11 10.13
N MET A 400 -0.45 -20.82 9.13
CA MET A 400 -0.16 -19.48 8.64
C MET A 400 -1.39 -18.87 7.94
N GLU A 401 -1.68 -17.60 8.20
CA GLU A 401 -2.82 -16.88 7.63
C GLU A 401 -2.47 -15.42 7.32
N ASN A 402 -3.29 -14.77 6.50
CA ASN A 402 -3.11 -13.34 6.23
C ASN A 402 -3.37 -12.51 7.49
N LYS A 403 -2.66 -11.38 7.59
CA LYS A 403 -2.89 -10.39 8.64
C LYS A 403 -4.29 -9.81 8.51
N LYS A 404 -5.05 -9.81 9.61
CA LYS A 404 -6.41 -9.29 9.62
C LYS A 404 -6.47 -7.95 10.31
N ARG A 405 -6.83 -6.90 9.58
CA ARG A 405 -6.85 -5.52 10.06
C ARG A 405 -8.28 -5.04 10.24
N LEU A 406 -8.56 -4.34 11.35
CA LEU A 406 -9.84 -3.68 11.56
C LEU A 406 -10.10 -2.60 10.49
N VAL A 407 -9.04 -1.89 10.08
CA VAL A 407 -9.04 -0.93 8.98
C VAL A 407 -8.19 -1.51 7.85
N PRO A 408 -8.79 -1.98 6.75
CA PRO A 408 -8.06 -2.54 5.62
C PRO A 408 -7.16 -1.52 4.94
N VAL A 409 -5.99 -1.97 4.49
CA VAL A 409 -5.02 -1.14 3.75
C VAL A 409 -5.33 -1.03 2.25
N HIS A 410 -6.07 -2.01 1.72
CA HIS A 410 -6.65 -2.02 0.37
C HIS A 410 -7.96 -2.82 0.37
N MET A 411 -8.72 -2.71 -0.71
CA MET A 411 -10.03 -3.39 -0.85
C MET A 411 -9.99 -4.66 -1.71
N GLU A 412 -8.83 -5.12 -2.17
CA GLU A 412 -8.71 -6.35 -2.99
C GLU A 412 -9.61 -6.32 -4.25
N GLY A 413 -9.73 -5.15 -4.88
CA GLY A 413 -10.60 -4.94 -6.04
C GLY A 413 -12.10 -4.82 -5.72
N LYS A 414 -12.52 -4.97 -4.45
CA LYS A 414 -13.90 -4.71 -4.02
C LYS A 414 -14.22 -3.23 -4.10
N THR A 415 -15.48 -2.92 -4.36
CA THR A 415 -16.02 -1.57 -4.23
C THR A 415 -16.29 -1.24 -2.77
N PRO A 416 -16.10 0.02 -2.33
CA PRO A 416 -16.52 0.43 -0.99
C PRO A 416 -18.02 0.20 -0.81
N GLU A 417 -18.39 -0.41 0.31
CA GLU A 417 -19.78 -0.67 0.66
C GLU A 417 -20.38 0.53 1.37
N TYR A 418 -21.69 0.74 1.18
CA TYR A 418 -22.39 1.86 1.79
C TYR A 418 -23.87 1.55 2.00
N PHE A 419 -24.46 2.26 2.95
CA PHE A 419 -25.89 2.24 3.26
C PHE A 419 -26.37 3.66 3.59
N ILE A 420 -27.55 4.03 3.12
CA ILE A 420 -28.16 5.34 3.33
C ILE A 420 -29.57 5.15 3.88
N ILE A 421 -29.87 5.86 4.97
CA ILE A 421 -31.22 5.97 5.53
C ILE A 421 -31.44 7.39 6.03
N ALA A 422 -32.53 8.02 5.62
CA ALA A 422 -32.88 9.40 5.98
C ALA A 422 -31.73 10.41 5.75
N GLY A 423 -30.92 10.18 4.70
CA GLY A 423 -29.76 10.99 4.36
C GLY A 423 -28.48 10.70 5.16
N LEU A 424 -28.50 9.91 6.23
CA LEU A 424 -27.27 9.47 6.88
C LEU A 424 -26.55 8.44 6.00
N VAL A 425 -25.28 8.72 5.67
CA VAL A 425 -24.47 7.86 4.79
C VAL A 425 -23.49 7.04 5.63
N PHE A 426 -23.75 5.74 5.73
CA PHE A 426 -22.91 4.79 6.44
C PHE A 426 -21.95 4.08 5.49
N THR A 427 -20.69 3.94 5.89
CA THR A 427 -19.65 3.19 5.18
C THR A 427 -18.61 2.64 6.15
N THR A 428 -17.56 1.99 5.66
CA THR A 428 -16.48 1.40 6.46
C THR A 428 -15.16 2.12 6.23
N VAL A 429 -14.40 2.30 7.30
CA VAL A 429 -13.10 2.96 7.23
C VAL A 429 -12.06 2.00 6.63
N SER A 430 -11.32 2.49 5.64
CA SER A 430 -10.18 1.84 5.01
C SER A 430 -9.11 2.89 4.68
N CYS A 431 -7.85 2.49 4.45
CA CYS A 431 -6.83 3.45 4.02
C CYS A 431 -7.21 4.18 2.71
N PRO A 432 -7.80 3.53 1.69
CA PRO A 432 -8.32 4.23 0.52
C PRO A 432 -9.43 5.25 0.85
N TYR A 433 -10.29 4.96 1.83
CA TYR A 433 -11.28 5.91 2.33
C TYR A 433 -10.60 7.14 2.95
N LEU A 434 -9.68 6.93 3.90
CA LEU A 434 -8.96 8.02 4.57
C LEU A 434 -8.20 8.89 3.56
N LYS A 435 -7.56 8.28 2.56
CA LYS A 435 -6.89 9.01 1.48
C LYS A 435 -7.84 9.79 0.58
N SER A 436 -9.05 9.28 0.34
CA SER A 436 -10.09 9.97 -0.45
C SER A 436 -10.63 11.20 0.29
N GLU A 437 -10.87 11.06 1.60
CA GLU A 437 -11.42 12.11 2.46
C GLU A 437 -10.40 13.20 2.82
N PHE A 438 -9.20 12.79 3.24
CA PHE A 438 -8.22 13.69 3.86
C PHE A 438 -6.97 13.92 2.99
N GLY A 439 -6.93 13.35 1.78
CA GLY A 439 -5.83 13.53 0.85
C GLY A 439 -4.60 12.67 1.15
N LYS A 440 -3.45 13.05 0.58
CA LYS A 440 -2.22 12.24 0.66
C LYS A 440 -1.62 12.17 2.08
N ASP A 441 -1.85 13.21 2.88
CA ASP A 441 -1.30 13.38 4.23
C ASP A 441 -2.33 12.97 5.31
N TRP A 442 -3.26 12.08 4.97
CA TRP A 442 -4.36 11.63 5.84
C TRP A 442 -3.87 11.06 7.18
N GLU A 443 -2.64 10.54 7.26
CA GLU A 443 -2.03 10.06 8.52
C GLU A 443 -1.86 11.20 9.56
N TYR A 444 -1.88 12.45 9.12
CA TYR A 444 -1.81 13.65 9.95
C TYR A 444 -3.14 14.40 10.02
N ASP A 445 -3.89 14.42 8.92
CA ASP A 445 -5.09 15.27 8.78
C ASP A 445 -6.40 14.58 9.18
N ALA A 446 -6.45 13.24 9.20
CA ALA A 446 -7.65 12.52 9.58
C ALA A 446 -7.96 12.67 11.09
N PRO A 447 -9.23 12.54 11.53
CA PRO A 447 -9.60 12.62 12.93
C PRO A 447 -8.80 11.65 13.80
N VAL A 448 -8.26 12.17 14.92
CA VAL A 448 -7.42 11.41 15.85
C VAL A 448 -8.12 10.15 16.37
N GLN A 449 -9.44 10.17 16.52
CA GLN A 449 -10.26 9.04 16.94
C GLN A 449 -10.21 7.89 15.92
N LEU A 450 -10.26 8.20 14.61
CA LEU A 450 -10.15 7.20 13.55
C LEU A 450 -8.72 6.66 13.45
N LEU A 451 -7.72 7.55 13.49
CA LEU A 451 -6.31 7.16 13.46
C LEU A 451 -5.94 6.29 14.67
N SER A 452 -6.39 6.66 15.87
CA SER A 452 -6.19 5.88 17.09
C SER A 452 -6.77 4.47 16.97
N ARG A 453 -8.00 4.34 16.42
CA ARG A 453 -8.58 3.02 16.15
C ARG A 453 -7.77 2.23 15.13
N MET A 454 -7.35 2.86 14.02
CA MET A 454 -6.57 2.20 12.97
C MET A 454 -5.22 1.67 13.50
N TYR A 455 -4.47 2.46 14.28
CA TYR A 455 -3.14 2.07 14.73
C TYR A 455 -3.13 1.22 16.01
N LEU A 456 -4.11 1.39 16.91
CA LEU A 456 -4.05 0.80 18.25
C LEU A 456 -5.06 -0.34 18.46
N LYS A 457 -6.17 -0.40 17.72
CA LYS A 457 -7.19 -1.44 17.89
C LYS A 457 -6.97 -2.58 16.91
N ASP A 458 -7.08 -3.80 17.43
CA ASP A 458 -7.17 -4.99 16.60
C ASP A 458 -8.63 -5.34 16.32
N MET A 459 -8.82 -6.11 15.26
CA MET A 459 -10.05 -6.85 15.09
C MET A 459 -10.17 -7.94 16.16
N THR A 460 -11.27 -7.93 16.90
CA THR A 460 -11.54 -8.85 18.02
C THR A 460 -12.45 -10.01 17.63
N GLU A 461 -13.18 -9.88 16.52
CA GLU A 461 -14.13 -10.89 16.02
C GLU A 461 -14.02 -11.00 14.50
N PRO A 462 -14.32 -12.16 13.89
CA PRO A 462 -14.36 -12.27 12.43
C PRO A 462 -15.34 -11.28 11.79
N ASP A 463 -14.91 -10.71 10.67
CA ASP A 463 -15.67 -9.75 9.84
C ASP A 463 -16.07 -8.47 10.59
N GLN A 464 -15.32 -8.07 11.62
CA GLN A 464 -15.51 -6.78 12.28
C GLN A 464 -15.01 -5.65 11.39
N GLU A 465 -15.80 -4.57 11.30
CA GLU A 465 -15.48 -3.39 10.50
C GLU A 465 -15.64 -2.13 11.35
N LEU A 466 -14.84 -1.10 11.05
CA LEU A 466 -15.05 0.23 11.61
C LEU A 466 -16.11 0.96 10.77
N VAL A 467 -17.38 0.84 11.17
CA VAL A 467 -18.52 1.52 10.54
C VAL A 467 -18.57 2.97 10.99
N ILE A 468 -18.76 3.89 10.06
CA ILE A 468 -18.88 5.33 10.31
C ILE A 468 -20.14 5.90 9.63
N CYS A 469 -20.72 6.93 10.22
CA CYS A 469 -21.52 7.91 9.50
C CYS A 469 -20.53 8.88 8.81
N SER A 470 -20.35 8.71 7.51
CA SER A 470 -19.40 9.50 6.70
C SER A 470 -19.85 10.95 6.55
N GLN A 471 -21.13 11.16 6.26
CA GLN A 471 -21.76 12.46 6.04
C GLN A 471 -23.28 12.35 6.18
N VAL A 472 -23.95 13.51 6.20
CA VAL A 472 -25.41 13.62 6.17
C VAL A 472 -25.85 14.41 4.95
N LEU A 473 -26.69 13.80 4.12
CA LEU A 473 -27.38 14.45 3.00
C LEU A 473 -28.56 15.25 3.58
N ALA A 474 -28.39 16.57 3.67
CA ALA A 474 -29.31 17.46 4.36
C ALA A 474 -30.76 17.35 3.83
N HIS A 475 -31.70 17.16 4.75
CA HIS A 475 -33.13 17.02 4.47
C HIS A 475 -33.95 17.36 5.72
N GLU A 476 -35.23 17.69 5.58
CA GLU A 476 -36.10 18.05 6.71
C GLU A 476 -36.15 16.99 7.83
N ILE A 477 -35.98 15.72 7.47
CA ILE A 477 -35.99 14.58 8.41
C ILE A 477 -34.76 14.54 9.33
N ASN A 478 -33.64 15.15 8.93
CA ASN A 478 -32.36 15.07 9.63
C ASN A 478 -31.86 16.44 10.10
N ILE A 479 -32.78 17.40 10.27
CA ILE A 479 -32.48 18.74 10.79
C ILE A 479 -31.72 18.66 12.12
N GLY A 480 -30.61 19.39 12.19
CA GLY A 480 -29.71 19.44 13.35
C GLY A 480 -28.57 18.42 13.32
N TYR A 481 -28.52 17.54 12.31
CA TYR A 481 -27.48 16.53 12.13
C TYR A 481 -26.58 16.77 10.91
N GLU A 482 -26.80 17.84 10.14
CA GLU A 482 -26.24 18.08 8.81
C GLU A 482 -24.71 18.19 8.80
N ASP A 483 -24.13 18.71 9.88
CA ASP A 483 -22.68 18.91 10.01
C ASP A 483 -21.93 17.65 10.49
N PHE A 484 -22.64 16.55 10.75
CA PHE A 484 -22.00 15.31 11.20
C PHE A 484 -21.23 14.66 10.06
N SER A 485 -19.95 14.37 10.32
CA SER A 485 -19.07 13.70 9.37
C SER A 485 -18.07 12.79 10.09
N ASN A 486 -17.76 11.67 9.45
CA ASN A 486 -16.71 10.75 9.88
C ASN A 486 -16.82 10.24 11.34
N LEU A 487 -18.03 10.08 11.86
CA LEU A 487 -18.28 9.61 13.23
C LEU A 487 -18.49 8.09 13.27
N ALA A 488 -17.75 7.36 14.09
CA ALA A 488 -17.94 5.91 14.25
C ALA A 488 -19.33 5.59 14.80
N VAL A 489 -19.96 4.53 14.28
CA VAL A 489 -21.23 4.01 14.79
C VAL A 489 -20.92 2.97 15.86
N GLU A 490 -21.19 3.31 17.12
CA GLU A 490 -20.92 2.42 18.25
C GLU A 490 -22.09 1.46 18.47
N LYS A 491 -23.33 1.96 18.41
CA LYS A 491 -24.55 1.17 18.62
C LYS A 491 -25.73 1.62 17.78
N PHE A 492 -26.66 0.70 17.57
CA PHE A 492 -28.00 0.95 17.05
C PHE A 492 -29.05 0.39 18.02
N ASN A 493 -30.00 1.22 18.47
CA ASN A 493 -31.01 0.89 19.48
C ASN A 493 -30.40 0.14 20.69
N GLY A 494 -29.29 0.66 21.21
CA GLY A 494 -28.55 0.08 22.34
C GLY A 494 -27.72 -1.17 22.03
N LYS A 495 -27.81 -1.75 20.83
CA LYS A 495 -27.03 -2.92 20.39
C LYS A 495 -25.71 -2.50 19.74
N PRO A 496 -24.55 -3.03 20.18
CA PRO A 496 -23.26 -2.76 19.53
C PRO A 496 -23.24 -3.15 18.05
N ILE A 497 -22.59 -2.32 17.24
CA ILE A 497 -22.40 -2.58 15.81
C ILE A 497 -21.04 -3.25 15.58
N LYS A 498 -21.06 -4.42 14.94
CA LYS A 498 -19.87 -5.18 14.54
C LYS A 498 -19.39 -4.80 13.15
N ASN A 499 -20.31 -4.66 12.19
CA ASN A 499 -20.01 -4.40 10.79
C ASN A 499 -21.19 -3.77 10.04
N LEU A 500 -20.96 -3.34 8.80
CA LEU A 500 -21.95 -2.57 8.04
C LEU A 500 -23.18 -3.41 7.70
N LYS A 501 -22.98 -4.69 7.34
CA LYS A 501 -24.09 -5.61 7.05
C LYS A 501 -25.03 -5.77 8.25
N GLN A 502 -24.48 -5.95 9.46
CA GLN A 502 -25.29 -6.05 10.67
C GLN A 502 -26.09 -4.77 10.92
N LEU A 503 -25.50 -3.59 10.68
CA LEU A 503 -26.22 -2.32 10.80
C LEU A 503 -27.43 -2.28 9.84
N VAL A 504 -27.25 -2.66 8.58
CA VAL A 504 -28.35 -2.75 7.59
C VAL A 504 -29.44 -3.68 8.07
N ASP A 505 -29.09 -4.92 8.43
CA ASP A 505 -30.05 -5.92 8.86
C ASP A 505 -30.86 -5.44 10.09
N LEU A 506 -30.22 -4.74 11.03
CA LEU A 506 -30.88 -4.17 12.21
C LEU A 506 -31.82 -3.01 11.86
N VAL A 507 -31.43 -2.11 10.96
CA VAL A 507 -32.26 -0.97 10.54
C VAL A 507 -33.48 -1.46 9.74
N GLU A 508 -33.28 -2.40 8.82
CA GLU A 508 -34.37 -2.92 7.98
C GLU A 508 -35.39 -3.72 8.79
N SER A 509 -34.92 -4.55 9.73
CA SER A 509 -35.78 -5.33 10.62
C SER A 509 -36.35 -4.53 11.80
N CYS A 510 -35.95 -3.27 11.97
CA CYS A 510 -36.43 -2.44 13.08
C CYS A 510 -37.92 -2.15 12.95
N SER A 511 -38.68 -2.57 13.98
CA SER A 511 -40.10 -2.28 14.17
C SER A 511 -40.37 -1.30 15.32
N GLU A 512 -39.31 -0.76 15.94
CA GLU A 512 -39.45 0.27 16.98
C GLU A 512 -39.84 1.62 16.34
N GLU A 513 -40.45 2.50 17.12
CA GLU A 513 -40.87 3.84 16.67
C GLU A 513 -39.68 4.68 16.19
N TYR A 514 -38.52 4.51 16.84
CA TYR A 514 -37.33 5.30 16.58
C TYR A 514 -36.14 4.45 16.12
N LEU A 515 -35.38 4.99 15.18
CA LEU A 515 -34.02 4.58 14.83
C LEU A 515 -33.05 5.41 15.66
N THR A 516 -32.36 4.79 16.62
CA THR A 516 -31.40 5.47 17.49
C THR A 516 -29.99 5.00 17.17
N PHE A 517 -29.17 5.90 16.65
CA PHE A 517 -27.74 5.65 16.41
C PHE A 517 -26.93 6.32 17.52
N GLU A 518 -26.17 5.52 18.27
CA GLU A 518 -25.13 6.04 19.17
C GLU A 518 -23.84 6.12 18.38
N LEU A 519 -23.39 7.34 18.09
CA LEU A 519 -22.16 7.62 17.39
C LEU A 519 -21.03 7.95 18.37
N ASP A 520 -19.85 8.13 17.80
CA ASP A 520 -18.66 8.58 18.51
C ASP A 520 -18.92 9.81 19.41
N MET A 521 -18.12 9.92 20.47
CA MET A 521 -18.26 10.99 21.47
C MET A 521 -19.62 11.00 22.20
N LYS A 522 -20.34 9.86 22.23
CA LYS A 522 -21.69 9.72 22.81
C LYS A 522 -22.73 10.60 22.12
N THR A 523 -22.51 10.90 20.84
CA THR A 523 -23.46 11.66 20.02
C THR A 523 -24.66 10.76 19.70
N LEU A 524 -25.88 11.28 19.85
CA LEU A 524 -27.11 10.55 19.58
C LEU A 524 -27.81 11.13 18.35
N VAL A 525 -28.15 10.25 17.40
CA VAL A 525 -29.08 10.55 16.31
C VAL A 525 -30.34 9.74 16.54
N VAL A 526 -31.50 10.41 16.55
CA VAL A 526 -32.80 9.76 16.74
C VAL A 526 -33.72 10.19 15.61
N LEU A 527 -34.26 9.21 14.88
CA LEU A 527 -35.18 9.45 13.77
C LEU A 527 -36.44 8.62 13.93
N ASP A 528 -37.58 9.18 13.55
CA ASP A 528 -38.83 8.44 13.35
C ASP A 528 -38.61 7.39 12.24
N ASN A 529 -38.84 6.11 12.55
CA ASN A 529 -38.49 4.99 11.68
C ASN A 529 -39.28 5.00 10.37
N GLU A 530 -40.58 5.24 10.43
CA GLU A 530 -41.42 5.26 9.22
C GLU A 530 -41.06 6.45 8.32
N LYS A 531 -40.90 7.64 8.90
CA LYS A 531 -40.52 8.84 8.13
C LYS A 531 -39.11 8.75 7.56
N ALA A 532 -38.18 8.14 8.30
CA ALA A 532 -36.82 7.88 7.82
C ALA A 532 -36.83 7.02 6.55
N LYS A 533 -37.60 5.93 6.56
CA LYS A 533 -37.75 5.04 5.40
C LYS A 533 -38.44 5.75 4.22
N GLN A 534 -39.50 6.51 4.47
CA GLN A 534 -40.24 7.22 3.43
C GLN A 534 -39.42 8.33 2.75
N SER A 535 -38.66 9.12 3.53
CA SER A 535 -37.86 10.24 3.01
C SER A 535 -36.61 9.81 2.25
N THR A 536 -36.11 8.59 2.48
CA THR A 536 -34.86 8.12 1.87
C THR A 536 -34.90 8.19 0.35
N ARG A 537 -36.02 7.78 -0.27
CA ARG A 537 -36.13 7.79 -1.74
C ARG A 537 -35.96 9.19 -2.34
N GLU A 538 -36.64 10.17 -1.76
CA GLU A 538 -36.56 11.57 -2.17
C GLU A 538 -35.13 12.10 -2.08
N ILE A 539 -34.44 11.82 -0.97
CA ILE A 539 -33.05 12.24 -0.76
C ILE A 539 -32.13 11.64 -1.82
N LEU A 540 -32.26 10.35 -2.13
CA LEU A 540 -31.46 9.71 -3.17
C LEU A 540 -31.67 10.35 -4.55
N ASP A 541 -32.92 10.66 -4.88
CA ASP A 541 -33.28 11.28 -6.16
C ASP A 541 -32.67 12.70 -6.29
N VAL A 542 -32.69 13.51 -5.21
CA VAL A 542 -32.04 14.84 -5.17
C VAL A 542 -30.54 14.76 -5.43
N HIS A 543 -29.87 13.76 -4.86
CA HIS A 543 -28.41 13.59 -4.95
C HIS A 543 -27.95 12.70 -6.11
N ALA A 544 -28.87 12.29 -6.99
CA ALA A 544 -28.61 11.36 -8.10
C ALA A 544 -27.94 10.06 -7.66
N ILE A 545 -28.34 9.53 -6.50
CA ILE A 545 -27.81 8.29 -5.94
C ILE A 545 -28.68 7.12 -6.45
N PRO A 546 -28.07 6.11 -7.10
CA PRO A 546 -28.84 5.06 -7.78
C PRO A 546 -29.55 4.08 -6.83
N SER A 547 -29.06 3.94 -5.59
CA SER A 547 -29.52 2.95 -4.60
C SER A 547 -29.21 3.45 -3.20
N ASP A 548 -30.03 3.08 -2.21
CA ASP A 548 -29.77 3.32 -0.79
C ASP A 548 -28.60 2.48 -0.26
N LYS A 549 -28.30 1.34 -0.88
CA LYS A 549 -27.18 0.48 -0.48
C LYS A 549 -26.40 -0.14 -1.63
N SER A 550 -25.17 -0.52 -1.33
CA SER A 550 -24.32 -1.32 -2.22
C SER A 550 -24.87 -2.72 -2.46
N LYS A 551 -24.63 -3.29 -3.66
CA LYS A 551 -25.21 -4.56 -4.12
C LYS A 551 -25.01 -5.77 -3.19
N ASN A 552 -23.91 -5.81 -2.45
CA ASN A 552 -23.59 -6.93 -1.55
C ASN A 552 -24.38 -6.90 -0.22
N LEU A 553 -25.08 -5.79 0.05
CA LEU A 553 -25.88 -5.60 1.26
C LEU A 553 -27.37 -5.93 1.05
N PHE A 554 -27.76 -6.36 -0.15
CA PHE A 554 -29.06 -6.98 -0.36
C PHE A 554 -29.05 -8.41 0.20
N SER A 555 -30.15 -8.79 0.85
CA SER A 555 -30.35 -10.10 1.48
C SER A 555 -30.56 -11.22 0.47
#